data_AF-A0AAC9JVA1-F1
#
_entry.id   AF-A0AAC9JVA1-F1
#
_cell.length_a   1.000
_cell.length_b   1.000
_cell.length_c   1.000
_cell.angle_alpha   90.00
_cell.angle_beta   90.00
_cell.angle_gamma   90.00
#
_symmetry.space_group_name_H-M   'P 1'
#
loop_
_entity.id
_entity.type
_entity.pdbx_description
1 polymer ?
#
loop_
_entity_poly.entity_id
_entity_poly.type
_entity_poly.pdbx_seq_one_letter_code
_entity_poly.pdbx_strand_id
1 'polypeptide(L)'
;MAADEARAATALAPLRAEIDAIDADLVALIAKRMAVVERVIAVKRAAGIPALLNDRVEEVAAHVRHRAAALGAPPDLAETVWRAMMDWIITYEDEKLGQ
;
A
#
# COMPACT_ATOMS: atom_id res chain seq x y z
N MET A 1 29.88 -22.96 10.32
CA MET A 1 29.24 -22.41 9.10
C MET A 1 27.99 -23.18 8.73
N ALA A 2 28.03 -24.36 8.07
CA ALA A 2 26.80 -25.04 7.64
C ALA A 2 25.83 -25.40 8.79
N ALA A 3 26.35 -25.83 9.95
CA ALA A 3 25.53 -26.11 11.12
C ALA A 3 24.92 -24.84 11.77
N ASP A 4 25.65 -23.72 11.70
CA ASP A 4 25.21 -22.42 12.23
C ASP A 4 24.12 -21.80 11.33
N GLU A 5 24.28 -21.95 10.02
CA GLU A 5 23.29 -21.55 9.00
C GLU A 5 22.00 -22.37 9.13
N ALA A 6 22.10 -23.69 9.28
CA ALA A 6 20.93 -24.55 9.52
C ALA A 6 20.19 -24.16 10.80
N ARG A 7 20.93 -23.87 11.87
CA ARG A 7 20.35 -23.42 13.15
C ARG A 7 19.67 -22.06 13.03
N ALA A 8 20.29 -21.11 12.34
CA ALA A 8 19.71 -19.80 12.07
C ALA A 8 18.44 -19.93 11.21
N ALA A 9 18.44 -20.80 10.20
CA ALA A 9 17.27 -21.06 9.37
C ALA A 9 16.10 -21.62 10.20
N THR A 10 16.36 -22.57 11.10
CA THR A 10 15.34 -23.10 12.02
C THR A 10 14.81 -22.02 12.96
N ALA A 11 15.66 -21.15 13.49
CA ALA A 11 15.25 -20.07 14.38
C ALA A 11 14.43 -18.97 13.67
N LEU A 12 14.74 -18.68 12.41
CA LEU A 12 14.04 -17.66 11.61
C LEU A 12 12.72 -18.17 11.01
N ALA A 13 12.52 -19.48 10.88
CA ALA A 13 11.33 -20.07 10.28
C ALA A 13 9.99 -19.57 10.89
N PRO A 14 9.79 -19.57 12.23
CA PRO A 14 8.54 -19.05 12.81
C PRO A 14 8.34 -17.55 12.55
N LEU A 15 9.41 -16.74 12.64
CA LEU A 15 9.34 -15.30 12.38
C LEU A 15 8.97 -14.99 10.92
N ARG A 16 9.46 -15.80 9.98
CA ARG A 16 9.07 -15.69 8.57
C ARG A 16 7.61 -16.05 8.35
N ALA A 17 7.12 -17.09 9.02
CA ALA A 17 5.69 -17.45 8.94
C ALA A 17 4.79 -16.34 9.51
N GLU A 18 5.22 -15.64 10.57
CA GLU A 18 4.52 -14.46 11.08
C GLU A 18 4.50 -13.31 10.06
N ILE A 19 5.63 -13.04 9.39
CA ILE A 19 5.71 -12.04 8.31
C ILE A 19 4.81 -12.43 7.13
N ASP A 20 4.86 -13.69 6.68
CA ASP A 20 4.05 -14.19 5.57
C ASP A 20 2.55 -14.04 5.85
N ALA A 21 2.12 -14.25 7.10
CA ALA A 21 0.73 -14.03 7.52
C ALA A 21 0.34 -12.54 7.46
N ILE A 22 1.21 -11.65 7.93
CA ILE A 22 1.00 -10.19 7.83
C ILE A 22 0.92 -9.76 6.36
N ASP A 23 1.80 -10.27 5.50
CA ASP A 23 1.82 -9.96 4.08
C ASP A 23 0.54 -10.43 3.38
N ALA A 24 0.01 -11.59 3.75
CA ALA A 24 -1.29 -12.06 3.26
C ALA A 24 -2.43 -11.09 3.64
N ASP A 25 -2.43 -10.58 4.89
CA ASP A 25 -3.41 -9.59 5.35
C ASP A 25 -3.25 -8.25 4.61
N LEU A 26 -2.02 -7.80 4.37
CA LEU A 26 -1.74 -6.59 3.60
C LEU A 26 -2.27 -6.71 2.17
N VAL A 27 -2.04 -7.84 1.49
CA VAL A 27 -2.57 -8.10 0.14
C VAL A 27 -4.10 -8.10 0.15
N ALA A 28 -4.72 -8.73 1.15
CA ALA A 28 -6.17 -8.71 1.28
C ALA A 28 -6.73 -7.29 1.48
N LEU A 29 -6.05 -6.45 2.25
CA LEU A 29 -6.42 -5.04 2.43
C LEU A 29 -6.23 -4.22 1.16
N ILE A 30 -5.16 -4.46 0.39
CA ILE A 30 -4.94 -3.83 -0.92
C ILE A 30 -6.07 -4.21 -1.89
N ALA A 31 -6.48 -5.48 -1.94
CA ALA A 31 -7.59 -5.90 -2.79
C ALA A 31 -8.91 -5.18 -2.41
N LYS A 32 -9.19 -5.04 -1.10
CA LYS A 32 -10.35 -4.27 -0.62
C LYS A 32 -10.25 -2.79 -1.01
N ARG A 33 -9.05 -2.19 -0.91
CA ARG A 33 -8.80 -0.81 -1.33
C ARG A 33 -9.04 -0.63 -2.83
N MET A 34 -8.58 -1.57 -3.67
CA MET A 34 -8.80 -1.53 -5.11
C MET A 34 -10.28 -1.61 -5.49
N ALA A 35 -11.09 -2.42 -4.79
CA ALA A 35 -12.54 -2.43 -5.00
C ALA A 35 -13.21 -1.07 -4.68
N VAL A 36 -12.62 -0.24 -3.81
CA VAL A 36 -13.05 1.15 -3.60
C VAL A 36 -12.61 2.02 -4.78
N VAL A 37 -11.37 1.88 -5.23
CA VAL A 37 -10.82 2.62 -6.39
C VAL A 37 -11.67 2.42 -7.63
N GLU A 38 -12.12 1.20 -7.93
CA GLU A 38 -13.03 0.94 -9.07
C GLU A 38 -14.33 1.78 -9.01
N ARG A 39 -14.90 1.95 -7.82
CA ARG A 39 -16.08 2.81 -7.62
C ARG A 39 -15.72 4.28 -7.75
N VAL A 40 -14.53 4.69 -7.29
CA VAL A 40 -14.02 6.06 -7.47
C VAL A 40 -13.84 6.38 -8.96
N ILE A 41 -13.29 5.46 -9.76
CA ILE A 41 -13.15 5.62 -11.23
C ILE A 41 -14.51 5.87 -11.87
N ALA A 42 -15.54 5.10 -11.51
CA ALA A 42 -16.89 5.29 -12.04
C ALA A 42 -17.43 6.69 -11.74
N VAL A 43 -17.23 7.19 -10.52
CA VAL A 43 -17.62 8.55 -10.12
C VAL A 43 -16.83 9.61 -10.89
N LYS A 44 -15.49 9.46 -10.95
CA LYS A 44 -14.61 10.40 -11.66
C LYS A 44 -14.95 10.50 -13.14
N ARG A 45 -15.18 9.35 -13.80
CA ARG A 45 -15.59 9.29 -15.21
C ARG A 45 -16.91 10.03 -15.43
N ALA A 46 -17.92 9.80 -14.59
CA ALA A 46 -19.22 10.45 -14.71
C ALA A 46 -19.15 11.98 -14.47
N ALA A 47 -18.23 12.42 -13.60
CA ALA A 47 -18.07 13.82 -13.23
C ALA A 47 -16.99 14.57 -14.04
N GLY A 48 -16.26 13.90 -14.93
CA GLY A 48 -15.14 14.48 -15.68
C GLY A 48 -13.94 14.89 -14.80
N ILE A 49 -13.75 14.21 -13.67
CA ILE A 49 -12.65 14.47 -12.72
C ILE A 49 -11.41 13.68 -13.16
N PRO A 50 -10.20 14.30 -13.19
CA PRO A 50 -8.97 13.59 -13.54
C PRO A 50 -8.56 12.55 -12.50
N ALA A 51 -7.71 11.59 -12.89
CA ALA A 51 -7.15 10.62 -11.94
C ALA A 51 -6.31 11.32 -10.86
N LEU A 52 -5.37 12.17 -11.29
CA LEU A 52 -4.49 12.92 -10.39
C LEU A 52 -5.19 14.12 -9.76
N LEU A 53 -5.20 14.14 -8.43
CA LEU A 53 -5.54 15.30 -7.61
C LEU A 53 -4.42 15.51 -6.60
N ASN A 54 -3.47 16.42 -6.88
CA ASN A 54 -2.26 16.61 -6.07
C ASN A 54 -2.56 16.84 -4.58
N ASP A 55 -3.51 17.72 -4.27
CA ASP A 55 -3.90 18.01 -2.89
C ASP A 55 -4.36 16.75 -2.14
N ARG A 56 -5.03 15.83 -2.86
CA ARG A 56 -5.49 14.57 -2.26
C ARG A 56 -4.33 13.61 -2.00
N VAL A 57 -3.32 13.57 -2.87
CA VAL A 57 -2.12 12.76 -2.67
C VAL A 57 -1.39 13.21 -1.40
N GLU A 58 -1.18 14.52 -1.24
CA GLU A 58 -0.51 15.08 -0.06
C GLU A 58 -1.31 14.87 1.22
N GLU A 59 -2.64 15.03 1.17
CA GLU A 59 -3.52 14.75 2.32
C GLU A 59 -3.41 13.28 2.77
N VAL A 60 -3.44 12.33 1.82
CA VAL A 60 -3.30 10.91 2.14
C VAL A 60 -1.92 10.60 2.70
N ALA A 61 -0.85 11.15 2.12
CA ALA A 61 0.51 10.97 2.62
C ALA A 61 0.66 11.48 4.06
N ALA A 62 0.16 12.70 4.35
CA ALA A 62 0.18 13.26 5.70
C ALA A 62 -0.60 12.40 6.71
N HIS A 63 -1.78 11.90 6.34
CA HIS A 63 -2.57 11.02 7.20
C HIS A 63 -1.86 9.70 7.51
N VAL A 64 -1.18 9.12 6.53
CA VAL A 64 -0.45 7.85 6.71
C VAL A 64 0.76 8.06 7.60
N ARG A 65 1.54 9.14 7.40
CA ARG A 65 2.64 9.51 8.30
C ARG A 65 2.18 9.64 9.75
N HIS A 66 1.08 10.37 9.97
CA HIS A 66 0.54 10.57 11.31
C HIS A 66 0.10 9.25 11.96
N ARG A 67 -0.61 8.39 11.22
CA ARG A 67 -1.04 7.08 11.72
C ARG A 67 0.14 6.15 12.02
N ALA A 68 1.15 6.14 11.15
CA ALA A 68 2.36 5.35 11.35
C ALA A 68 3.07 5.75 12.65
N ALA A 69 3.26 7.06 12.86
CA ALA A 69 3.85 7.59 14.08
C ALA A 69 3.05 7.18 15.33
N ALA A 70 1.72 7.29 15.29
CA ALA A 70 0.85 6.93 16.40
C ALA A 70 0.87 5.43 16.76
N LEU A 71 1.17 4.58 15.77
CA LEU A 71 1.24 3.12 15.93
C LEU A 71 2.68 2.61 16.16
N GLY A 72 3.67 3.50 16.24
CA GLY A 72 5.08 3.13 16.42
C GLY A 72 5.77 2.60 15.15
N ALA A 73 5.15 2.75 13.98
CA ALA A 73 5.76 2.41 12.70
C ALA A 73 6.60 3.59 12.16
N PRO A 74 7.69 3.35 11.40
CA PRO A 74 8.48 4.42 10.80
C PRO A 74 7.63 5.24 9.79
N PRO A 75 7.41 6.55 10.02
CA PRO A 75 6.55 7.36 9.15
C PRO A 75 7.03 7.44 7.70
N ASP A 76 8.35 7.50 7.51
CA ASP A 76 8.97 7.60 6.18
C ASP A 76 8.78 6.31 5.36
N LEU A 77 8.81 5.14 6.00
CA LEU A 77 8.50 3.86 5.35
C LEU A 77 7.03 3.82 4.92
N ALA A 78 6.12 4.19 5.83
CA ALA A 78 4.69 4.18 5.55
C ALA A 78 4.33 5.13 4.40
N GLU A 79 4.88 6.34 4.39
CA GLU A 79 4.69 7.28 3.29
C GLU A 79 5.25 6.74 1.97
N THR A 80 6.45 6.17 1.97
CA THR A 80 7.08 5.61 0.76
C THR A 80 6.19 4.55 0.11
N VAL A 81 5.67 3.61 0.92
CA VAL A 81 4.76 2.57 0.44
C VAL A 81 3.46 3.18 -0.10
N TRP A 82 2.89 4.17 0.59
CA TRP A 82 1.64 4.79 0.16
C TRP A 82 1.78 5.61 -1.11
N ARG A 83 2.87 6.35 -1.28
CA ARG A 83 3.12 7.13 -2.50
C ARG A 83 3.28 6.20 -3.70
N ALA A 84 4.10 5.14 -3.59
CA ALA A 84 4.23 4.15 -4.65
C ALA A 84 2.89 3.50 -5.03
N MET A 85 2.05 3.18 -4.04
CA MET A 85 0.70 2.65 -4.30
C MET A 85 -0.22 3.67 -4.99
N MET A 86 -0.18 4.94 -4.57
CA MET A 86 -0.97 6.00 -5.19
C MET A 86 -0.53 6.28 -6.62
N ASP A 87 0.77 6.36 -6.88
CA ASP A 87 1.32 6.57 -8.22
C ASP A 87 0.86 5.47 -9.17
N TRP A 88 0.98 4.20 -8.75
CA TRP A 88 0.50 3.07 -9.55
C TRP A 88 -1.00 3.16 -9.83
N ILE A 89 -1.80 3.56 -8.82
CA ILE A 89 -3.25 3.69 -8.97
C ILE A 89 -3.61 4.83 -9.89
N ILE A 90 -2.92 5.98 -9.84
CA ILE A 90 -3.17 7.09 -10.75
C ILE A 90 -2.96 6.64 -12.19
N THR A 91 -1.87 5.92 -12.49
CA THR A 91 -1.65 5.33 -13.82
C THR A 91 -2.76 4.36 -14.21
N TYR A 92 -3.17 3.48 -13.29
CA TYR A 92 -4.27 2.55 -13.53
C TYR A 92 -5.60 3.27 -13.79
N GLU A 93 -5.89 4.36 -13.07
CA GLU A 93 -7.08 5.18 -13.25
C GLU A 93 -7.06 5.88 -14.62
N ASP A 94 -5.92 6.47 -15.02
CA ASP A 94 -5.76 7.16 -16.32
C ASP A 94 -6.08 6.23 -17.49
N GLU A 95 -5.48 5.03 -17.51
CA GLU A 95 -5.76 4.00 -18.51
C GLU A 95 -7.27 3.66 -18.60
N LYS A 96 -7.96 3.63 -17.46
CA LYS A 96 -9.40 3.34 -17.38
C LYS A 96 -10.25 4.54 -17.76
N LEU A 97 -9.78 5.75 -17.56
CA LEU A 97 -10.47 6.97 -17.98
C LEU A 97 -10.27 7.24 -19.48
N GLY A 98 -9.35 6.53 -20.14
CA GLY A 98 -9.04 6.70 -21.56
C GLY A 98 -8.16 7.93 -21.80
N GLN A 99 -7.33 8.27 -20.81
CA GLN A 99 -6.35 9.35 -20.83
C GLN A 99 -4.94 8.75 -20.92
#